data_AF-A0A967IDY7-F1
#
_entry.id   AF-A0A967IDY7-F1
#
_cell.length_a   1.000
_cell.length_b   1.000
_cell.length_c   1.000
_cell.angle_alpha   90.00
_cell.angle_beta   90.00
_cell.angle_gamma   90.00
#
_symmetry.space_group_name_H-M   'P 1'
#
loop_
_entity.id
_entity.type
_entity.pdbx_description
1 polymer ?
#
loop_
_entity_poly.entity_id
_entity_poly.type
_entity_poly.pdbx_seq_one_letter_code
_entity_poly.pdbx_strand_id
1 'polypeptide(L)'
;VGGPLEEFRQEFCFAVQEGNDELRRLLDEGLGLVFTKRIYERLYQEWILPLQKQRHGRSRIVVGGDHSYPPYEFLDENGQPAGYNVELTRAVARQLGVDVDFQLRPWYATR
;
A
#
# COMPACT_ATOMS: atom_id res chain seq x y z
N VAL A 1 21.28 -7.36 23.02
CA VAL A 1 21.25 -6.25 22.03
C VAL A 1 20.56 -6.80 20.80
N GLY A 2 19.31 -6.39 20.56
CA GLY A 2 18.53 -6.87 19.40
C GLY A 2 19.13 -6.30 18.11
N GLY A 3 19.12 -7.09 17.04
CA GLY A 3 19.67 -6.69 15.75
C GLY A 3 18.95 -5.47 15.13
N PRO A 4 19.53 -4.86 14.09
CA PRO A 4 18.92 -3.73 13.40
C PRO A 4 17.52 -4.11 12.88
N LEU A 5 16.56 -3.20 13.00
CA LEU A 5 15.25 -3.36 12.39
C LEU A 5 15.43 -3.26 10.87
N GLU A 6 15.40 -4.39 10.17
CA GLU A 6 15.58 -4.49 8.71
C GLU A 6 14.55 -3.67 7.90
N GLU A 7 13.45 -3.26 8.53
CA GLU A 7 12.37 -2.49 7.92
C GLU A 7 12.48 -0.96 8.12
N PHE A 8 13.47 -0.47 8.88
CA PHE A 8 13.59 0.97 9.15
C PHE A 8 14.26 1.72 8.00
N ARG A 9 13.47 2.32 7.12
CA ARG A 9 13.92 3.26 6.09
C ARG A 9 13.60 4.68 6.54
N GLN A 10 14.62 5.49 6.81
CA GLN A 10 14.42 6.90 7.15
C GLN A 10 14.07 7.68 5.88
N GLU A 11 12.78 7.86 5.62
CA GLU A 11 12.28 8.57 4.43
C GLU A 11 12.26 10.10 4.56
N PHE A 12 12.53 10.63 5.76
CA PHE A 12 12.52 12.07 6.06
C PHE A 12 13.85 12.52 6.67
N CYS A 13 14.29 13.72 6.31
CA CYS A 13 15.45 14.39 6.89
C CYS A 13 15.17 15.89 7.05
N PHE A 14 15.91 16.53 7.95
CA PHE A 14 15.91 17.98 8.06
C PHE A 14 17.12 18.54 7.32
N ALA A 15 16.89 19.49 6.42
CA ALA A 15 17.97 20.30 5.86
C ALA A 15 18.26 21.47 6.80
N VAL A 16 19.54 21.74 7.05
CA VAL A 16 20.00 22.90 7.81
C VAL A 16 21.00 23.70 6.97
N GLN A 17 21.33 24.93 7.41
CA GLN A 17 22.38 25.72 6.78
C GLN A 17 23.74 25.00 6.86
N GLU A 18 24.53 25.12 5.80
CA GLU A 18 25.87 24.55 5.71
C GLU A 18 26.75 25.04 6.87
N GLY A 19 27.50 24.11 7.49
CA GLY A 19 28.34 24.37 8.66
C GLY A 19 27.62 24.28 10.01
N ASN A 20 26.30 24.10 10.06
CA ASN A 20 25.57 23.90 11.32
C ASN A 20 25.36 22.41 11.67
N ASP A 21 26.48 21.69 11.80
CA ASP A 21 26.46 20.23 12.02
C ASP A 21 25.85 19.83 13.37
N GLU A 22 25.94 20.70 14.38
CA GLU A 22 25.36 20.44 15.69
C GLU A 22 23.82 20.43 15.64
N LEU A 23 23.22 21.42 14.97
CA LEU A 23 21.77 21.45 14.79
C LEU A 23 21.30 20.28 13.93
N ARG A 24 22.04 19.95 12.86
CA ARG A 24 21.72 18.81 12.01
C ARG A 24 21.65 17.51 12.83
N ARG A 25 22.71 17.25 13.61
CA ARG A 25 22.81 16.05 14.44
C ARG A 25 21.69 15.97 15.47
N LEU A 26 21.37 17.09 16.14
CA LEU A 26 20.28 17.14 17.11
C LEU A 26 18.92 16.83 16.48
N LEU A 27 18.66 17.35 15.27
CA LEU A 27 17.43 17.07 14.52
C LEU A 27 17.36 15.62 14.04
N ASP A 28 18.46 15.07 13.54
CA ASP A 28 18.53 13.66 13.11
C ASP A 28 18.33 12.69 14.30
N GLU A 29 18.94 12.97 15.46
CA GLU A 29 18.74 12.20 16.69
C GLU A 29 17.27 12.28 17.18
N GLY A 30 16.72 13.49 17.23
CA GLY A 30 15.33 13.72 17.62
C GLY A 30 14.34 13.02 16.70
N LEU A 31 14.61 13.02 15.39
CA LEU A 31 13.80 12.32 14.40
C LEU A 31 13.84 10.80 14.62
N GLY A 32 14.99 10.22 14.92
CA GLY A 32 15.11 8.81 15.29
C GLY A 32 14.23 8.40 16.48
N LEU A 33 14.08 9.27 17.48
CA LEU A 33 13.20 9.05 18.64
C LEU A 33 11.71 9.10 18.27
N VAL A 34 11.31 9.99 17.36
CA VAL A 34 9.91 10.12 16.90
C VAL A 34 9.49 8.86 16.13
N PHE A 35 10.39 8.32 15.32
CA PHE A 35 10.20 7.07 14.60
C PHE A 35 10.00 5.87 15.54
N THR A 36 10.74 5.79 16.65
CA THR A 36 10.60 4.68 17.61
C THR A 36 9.32 4.73 18.44
N LYS A 37 8.70 5.90 18.61
CA LYS A 37 7.65 6.14 19.61
C LYS A 37 6.20 6.08 19.09
N ARG A 38 5.94 5.50 17.92
CA ARG A 38 4.61 5.53 17.23
C ARG A 38 4.04 6.95 16.97
N ILE A 39 4.80 8.00 17.31
CA ILE A 39 4.44 9.39 17.00
C ILE A 39 4.49 9.58 15.49
N TYR A 40 5.50 9.01 14.83
CA TYR A 40 5.59 8.99 13.38
C TYR A 40 4.36 8.34 12.74
N GLU A 41 3.94 7.15 13.19
CA GLU A 41 2.74 6.46 12.67
C GLU A 41 1.51 7.36 12.74
N ARG A 42 1.29 8.02 13.88
CA ARG A 42 0.15 8.93 14.07
C ARG A 42 0.19 10.08 13.07
N LEU A 43 1.33 10.78 12.97
CA LEU A 43 1.50 11.92 12.07
C LEU A 43 1.35 11.50 10.60
N TYR A 44 1.91 10.35 10.24
CA TYR A 44 1.80 9.79 8.91
C TYR A 44 0.34 9.48 8.54
N GLN A 45 -0.41 8.82 9.42
CA GLN A 45 -1.81 8.47 9.21
C GLN A 45 -2.71 9.71 9.07
N GLU A 46 -2.44 10.75 9.86
CA GLU A 46 -3.26 11.97 9.86
C GLU A 46 -2.96 12.88 8.67
N TRP A 47 -1.69 13.06 8.30
CA TRP A 47 -1.29 14.11 7.36
C TRP A 47 -0.83 13.59 6.00
N ILE A 48 -0.13 12.45 5.96
CA ILE A 48 0.51 11.97 4.73
C ILE A 48 -0.35 10.95 4.00
N LEU A 49 -0.91 9.98 4.72
CA LEU A 49 -1.72 8.91 4.13
C LEU A 49 -2.96 9.44 3.37
N PRO A 50 -3.71 10.44 3.85
CA PRO A 50 -4.85 10.97 3.10
C PRO A 50 -4.41 11.63 1.78
N LEU A 51 -3.27 12.33 1.77
CA LEU A 51 -2.73 12.95 0.56
C LEU A 51 -2.23 11.92 -0.45
N GLN A 52 -1.63 10.81 0.01
CA GLN A 52 -1.28 9.70 -0.87
C GLN A 52 -2.52 9.03 -1.46
N LYS A 53 -3.55 8.75 -0.65
CA LYS A 53 -4.83 8.21 -1.16
C LYS A 53 -5.45 9.10 -2.25
N GLN A 54 -5.32 10.42 -2.12
CA GLN A 54 -5.77 11.39 -3.14
C GLN A 54 -4.91 11.39 -4.40
N ARG A 55 -3.58 11.18 -4.28
CA ARG A 55 -2.64 11.10 -5.41
C ARG A 55 -2.75 9.79 -6.19
N HIS A 56 -3.14 8.69 -5.55
CA HIS A 56 -3.47 7.42 -6.20
C HIS A 56 -4.90 7.42 -6.78
N GLY A 57 -5.43 8.60 -7.10
CA GLY A 57 -6.73 8.76 -7.75
C GLY A 57 -6.86 7.84 -8.95
N ARG A 58 -7.74 6.84 -8.82
CA ARG A 58 -8.15 5.88 -9.87
C ARG A 58 -7.03 5.02 -10.45
N SER A 59 -6.04 4.60 -9.66
CA SER A 59 -5.21 3.47 -10.09
C SER A 59 -6.08 2.21 -10.16
N ARG A 60 -6.65 1.92 -11.34
CA ARG A 60 -7.44 0.72 -11.61
C ARG A 60 -6.48 -0.45 -11.79
N ILE A 61 -6.58 -1.45 -10.93
CA ILE A 61 -5.80 -2.68 -11.01
C ILE A 61 -6.58 -3.69 -11.85
N VAL A 62 -5.96 -4.22 -12.90
CA VAL A 62 -6.53 -5.32 -13.68
C VAL A 62 -6.07 -6.64 -13.07
N VAL A 63 -7.02 -7.52 -12.79
CA VAL A 63 -6.79 -8.84 -12.21
C VAL A 63 -7.28 -9.89 -13.21
N GLY A 64 -6.34 -10.64 -13.77
CA GLY A 64 -6.63 -11.79 -14.63
C GLY A 64 -6.88 -13.04 -13.80
N GLY A 65 -7.74 -13.92 -14.30
CA GLY A 65 -8.08 -15.19 -13.66
C GLY A 65 -8.87 -16.10 -14.59
N ASP A 66 -9.25 -17.28 -14.11
CA ASP A 66 -10.07 -18.21 -14.86
C ASP A 66 -11.59 -17.89 -14.71
N HIS A 67 -12.34 -17.98 -15.80
CA HIS A 67 -13.79 -17.73 -15.81
C HIS A 67 -14.66 -18.94 -15.38
N SER A 68 -14.05 -20.10 -15.18
CA SER A 68 -14.72 -21.39 -14.96
C SER A 68 -14.05 -22.19 -13.84
N TYR A 69 -13.62 -21.53 -12.75
CA TYR A 69 -12.98 -22.18 -11.60
C TYR A 69 -13.72 -21.94 -10.26
N PRO A 70 -15.00 -22.36 -10.15
CA PRO A 70 -15.72 -22.29 -8.89
C PRO A 70 -15.09 -23.22 -7.83
N PRO A 71 -15.16 -22.85 -6.53
CA PRO A 71 -15.80 -21.64 -5.98
C PRO A 71 -14.86 -20.43 -5.90
N TYR A 72 -13.67 -20.48 -6.50
CA TYR A 72 -12.61 -19.49 -6.28
C TYR A 72 -12.75 -18.26 -7.19
N GLU A 73 -12.88 -18.47 -8.49
CA GLU A 73 -13.07 -17.41 -9.48
C GLU A 73 -13.80 -17.95 -10.70
N PHE A 74 -14.91 -17.32 -11.07
CA PHE A 74 -15.76 -17.72 -12.18
C PHE A 74 -16.66 -16.56 -12.61
N LEU A 75 -17.29 -16.68 -13.76
CA LEU A 75 -18.38 -15.80 -14.15
C LEU A 75 -19.71 -16.39 -13.66
N ASP A 76 -20.50 -15.60 -12.94
CA ASP A 76 -21.83 -15.97 -12.50
C ASP A 76 -22.85 -16.00 -13.67
N GLU A 77 -24.12 -16.28 -13.37
CA GLU A 77 -25.20 -16.33 -14.36
C GLU A 77 -25.40 -15.01 -15.13
N ASN A 78 -24.95 -13.88 -14.57
CA ASN A 78 -25.01 -12.56 -15.19
C ASN A 78 -23.71 -12.19 -15.92
N GLY A 79 -22.75 -13.12 -16.01
CA GLY A 79 -21.43 -12.86 -16.58
C GLY A 79 -20.55 -11.99 -15.68
N GLN A 80 -20.85 -11.88 -14.38
CA GLN A 80 -20.05 -11.09 -13.44
C GLN A 80 -18.98 -11.96 -12.75
N PRO A 81 -17.76 -11.45 -12.58
CA PRO A 81 -16.73 -12.10 -11.76
C PRO A 81 -17.25 -12.35 -10.34
N ALA A 82 -17.21 -13.61 -9.93
CA ALA A 82 -17.66 -14.10 -8.64
C ALA A 82 -16.71 -15.19 -8.11
N GLY A 83 -16.86 -15.52 -6.83
CA GLY A 83 -16.03 -16.52 -6.14
C GLY A 83 -15.14 -15.93 -5.06
N TYR A 84 -14.54 -16.81 -4.27
CA TYR A 84 -13.76 -16.45 -3.09
C TYR A 84 -12.60 -15.49 -3.39
N ASN A 85 -11.80 -15.76 -4.42
CA ASN A 85 -10.66 -14.92 -4.80
C ASN A 85 -11.12 -13.54 -5.28
N VAL A 86 -12.24 -13.48 -6.00
CA VAL A 86 -12.83 -12.24 -6.49
C VAL A 86 -13.27 -11.38 -5.31
N GLU A 87 -14.02 -11.94 -4.36
CA GLU A 87 -14.49 -11.22 -3.17
C GLU A 87 -13.34 -10.79 -2.25
N LEU A 88 -12.34 -11.66 -2.06
CA LEU A 88 -11.14 -11.35 -1.29
C LEU A 88 -10.40 -10.15 -1.90
N THR A 89 -10.17 -10.19 -3.21
CA THR A 89 -9.51 -9.11 -3.94
C THR A 89 -10.30 -7.80 -3.89
N ARG A 90 -11.63 -7.86 -4.03
CA ARG A 90 -12.51 -6.68 -3.84
C ARG A 90 -12.37 -6.10 -2.43
N ALA A 91 -12.31 -6.94 -1.40
CA ALA A 91 -12.13 -6.48 -0.02
C ALA A 91 -10.79 -5.78 0.18
N VAL A 92 -9.70 -6.34 -0.37
CA VAL A 92 -8.37 -5.70 -0.35
C VAL A 92 -8.41 -4.35 -1.08
N ALA A 93 -9.01 -4.30 -2.28
CA ALA A 93 -9.13 -3.08 -3.07
C ALA A 93 -9.87 -1.96 -2.31
N ARG A 94 -10.96 -2.31 -1.59
CA ARG A 94 -11.68 -1.36 -0.71
C ARG A 94 -10.80 -0.81 0.42
N GLN A 95 -9.97 -1.65 1.04
CA GLN A 95 -9.06 -1.21 2.10
C GLN A 95 -7.96 -0.28 1.56
N LEU A 96 -7.47 -0.58 0.35
CA LEU A 96 -6.44 0.22 -0.32
C LEU A 96 -7.01 1.48 -1.00
N GLY A 97 -8.33 1.58 -1.18
CA GLY A 97 -8.97 2.70 -1.87
C GLY A 97 -8.67 2.73 -3.38
N VAL A 98 -8.48 1.55 -4.00
CA VAL A 98 -8.20 1.39 -5.42
C VAL A 98 -9.36 0.70 -6.13
N ASP A 99 -9.52 0.97 -7.42
CA ASP A 99 -10.51 0.26 -8.25
C ASP A 99 -9.91 -1.05 -8.77
N VAL A 100 -10.74 -2.09 -8.92
CA VAL A 100 -10.32 -3.37 -9.49
C VAL A 100 -11.18 -3.75 -10.69
N ASP A 101 -10.54 -4.26 -11.73
CA ASP A 101 -11.16 -4.83 -12.93
C ASP A 101 -10.80 -6.29 -13.08
N PHE A 102 -11.79 -7.17 -13.06
CA PHE A 102 -11.54 -8.59 -13.26
C PHE A 102 -11.70 -8.95 -14.73
N GLN A 103 -10.65 -9.51 -15.31
CA GLN A 103 -10.64 -10.02 -16.67
C GLN A 103 -10.52 -11.54 -16.63
N LEU A 104 -11.63 -12.20 -16.31
CA LEU A 104 -11.67 -13.66 -16.28
C LEU A 104 -11.80 -14.22 -17.70
N ARG A 105 -10.88 -15.11 -18.08
CA ARG A 105 -10.80 -15.74 -19.40
C ARG A 105 -10.46 -17.23 -19.24
N PRO A 106 -10.61 -18.07 -20.27
CA PRO A 106 -10.08 -19.43 -20.19
C PRO A 106 -8.57 -19.40 -19.89
N TRP A 107 -8.08 -20.28 -19.01
CA TRP A 107 -6.67 -20.34 -18.60
C TRP A 107 -5.66 -20.25 -19.76
N TYR A 108 -5.94 -20.94 -20.88
CA TYR A 108 -5.08 -20.95 -22.07
C TYR A 108 -5.01 -19.61 -22.83
N ALA A 109 -5.88 -18.67 -22.50
CA ALA A 109 -5.98 -17.36 -23.15
C ALA A 109 -5.30 -16.22 -22.36
N THR A 110 -4.69 -16.54 -21.21
CA THR A 110 -3.95 -15.58 -20.38
C THR A 110 -2.55 -15.35 -21.00
N ARG A 111 -2.23 -14.10 -21.35
CA ARG A 111 -0.91 -13.66 -21.84
C ARG A 111 -0.12 -12.99 -20.73
#